data_AF-K2BHU5-F1
#
_entry.id   AF-K2BHU5-F1
#
_cell.length_a   1.000
_cell.length_b   1.000
_cell.length_c   1.000
_cell.angle_alpha   90.00
_cell.angle_beta   90.00
_cell.angle_gamma   90.00
#
_symmetry.space_group_name_H-M   'P 1'
#
loop_
_entity.id
_entity.type
_entity.pdbx_description
1 polymer ?
#
loop_
_entity_poly.entity_id
_entity_poly.type
_entity_poly.pdbx_seq_one_letter_code
_entity_poly.pdbx_strand_id
1 'polypeptide(L)'
;MRIDINDFKCFFCSQRLGGQLRHQDALRDIIHVECTHCGQYKITEEGAEFISRLPISERTKVGAYNFHHYVNPENRNKLITYFENKPQEETPDARILREILTVWWPRSIRAKLDLLLLNIGYSTNQKPSQIVDYFSEDFPKLFGSDWNEGYFYLQRLEEAGCIKIINPQDAAPRKVQLTLKGFDKLAELEVGQKNKDSNQVFVAMSFDRTLDQIFEHGIAPAIETCGYKPLRIDHLEHNEKICDKIEAAIRSSRFIVADFTFNRAGVYFETGLARGLGLQVIWTIKDNKDDIDQLHFDTRQYNHLRWNSEVDLSEKLVNRIKALGL
;
A
#
# COMPACT_ATOMS: atom_id res chain seq x y z
N MET A 1 -36.47 10.10 4.89
CA MET A 1 -37.06 8.93 5.58
C MET A 1 -36.60 8.99 7.03
N ARG A 2 -37.50 9.15 8.02
CA ARG A 2 -37.11 9.19 9.45
C ARG A 2 -36.62 7.81 9.86
N ILE A 3 -35.34 7.67 10.14
CA ILE A 3 -34.71 6.40 10.51
C ILE A 3 -34.92 6.18 12.01
N ASP A 4 -35.53 5.04 12.34
CA ASP A 4 -35.95 4.66 13.70
C ASP A 4 -34.73 4.31 14.57
N ILE A 5 -34.72 4.78 15.83
CA ILE A 5 -33.51 4.89 16.68
C ILE A 5 -33.05 3.52 17.26
N ASN A 6 -33.82 2.45 17.08
CA ASN A 6 -33.65 1.22 17.87
C ASN A 6 -32.88 0.05 17.22
N ASP A 7 -32.43 0.15 15.97
CA ASP A 7 -31.81 -1.00 15.29
C ASP A 7 -30.69 -0.66 14.28
N PHE A 8 -29.81 0.27 14.65
CA PHE A 8 -28.68 0.65 13.80
C PHE A 8 -27.60 -0.43 13.72
N LYS A 9 -27.29 -0.84 12.48
CA LYS A 9 -26.22 -1.78 12.14
C LYS A 9 -25.08 -1.04 11.46
N CYS A 10 -23.84 -1.49 11.69
CA CYS A 10 -22.67 -0.99 10.97
C CYS A 10 -22.83 -1.21 9.46
N PHE A 11 -22.54 -0.19 8.65
CA PHE A 11 -22.61 -0.28 7.18
C PHE A 11 -21.63 -1.30 6.59
N PHE A 12 -20.55 -1.66 7.29
CA PHE A 12 -19.51 -2.56 6.80
C PHE A 12 -19.66 -4.01 7.28
N CYS A 13 -19.85 -4.24 8.59
CA CYS A 13 -19.97 -5.60 9.14
C CYS A 13 -21.39 -6.01 9.51
N SER A 14 -22.39 -5.13 9.39
CA SER A 14 -23.79 -5.38 9.79
C SER A 14 -24.01 -5.73 11.28
N GLN A 15 -23.00 -5.60 12.14
CA GLN A 15 -23.12 -5.77 13.58
C GLN A 15 -23.90 -4.60 14.20
N ARG A 16 -24.66 -4.88 15.27
CA ARG A 16 -25.46 -3.87 15.98
C ARG A 16 -24.55 -2.84 16.64
N LEU A 17 -24.86 -1.56 16.47
CA LEU A 17 -24.12 -0.45 17.06
C LEU A 17 -24.62 -0.18 18.48
N GLY A 18 -23.69 0.10 19.41
CA GLY A 18 -23.97 0.35 20.83
C GLY A 18 -24.58 1.71 21.17
N GLY A 19 -25.37 2.32 20.27
CA GLY A 19 -26.23 3.47 20.61
C GLY A 19 -25.67 4.89 20.39
N GLN A 20 -24.57 5.09 19.66
CA GLN A 20 -24.13 6.45 19.29
C GLN A 20 -23.90 6.58 17.79
N LEU A 21 -24.97 6.93 17.06
CA LEU A 21 -24.82 7.70 15.83
C LEU A 21 -24.91 9.18 16.21
N ARG A 22 -23.84 9.93 15.99
CA ARG A 22 -23.89 11.39 16.09
C ARG A 22 -24.01 11.95 14.68
N HIS A 23 -25.21 12.42 14.34
CA HIS A 23 -25.35 13.37 13.25
C HIS A 23 -24.76 14.71 13.72
N GLN A 24 -23.60 15.07 13.21
CA GLN A 24 -23.04 16.41 13.37
C GLN A 24 -22.44 16.84 12.04
N ASP A 25 -23.31 17.32 11.16
CA ASP A 25 -23.08 18.54 10.37
C ASP A 25 -24.37 18.87 9.63
N ALA A 26 -24.90 20.08 9.83
CA ALA A 26 -26.16 20.53 9.21
C ALA A 26 -26.01 20.93 7.73
N LEU A 27 -24.80 20.76 7.16
CA LEU A 27 -24.43 21.22 5.81
C LEU A 27 -23.98 20.10 4.87
N ARG A 28 -23.60 18.93 5.39
CA ARG A 28 -23.20 17.74 4.62
C ARG A 28 -23.80 16.54 5.32
N ASP A 29 -24.66 15.78 4.65
CA ASP A 29 -25.33 14.58 5.18
C ASP A 29 -24.33 13.46 5.52
N ILE A 30 -23.54 13.67 6.58
CA ILE A 30 -22.46 12.79 7.04
C ILE A 30 -22.90 12.07 8.31
N ILE A 31 -22.76 10.75 8.30
CA ILE A 31 -23.11 9.85 9.38
C ILE A 31 -21.82 9.41 10.07
N HIS A 32 -21.70 9.70 11.37
CA HIS A 32 -20.60 9.19 12.19
C HIS A 32 -20.97 7.83 12.78
N VAL A 33 -20.10 6.84 12.61
CA VAL A 33 -20.32 5.46 13.03
C VAL A 33 -19.18 5.00 13.94
N GLU A 34 -19.55 4.45 15.10
CA GLU A 34 -18.62 3.83 16.05
C GLU A 34 -18.93 2.33 16.17
N CYS A 35 -18.10 1.49 15.56
CA CYS A 35 -18.26 0.03 15.58
C CYS A 35 -17.11 -0.64 16.34
N THR A 36 -17.42 -1.58 17.22
CA THR A 36 -16.44 -2.41 17.96
C THR A 36 -15.60 -3.31 17.04
N HIS A 37 -16.11 -3.63 15.85
CA HIS A 37 -15.42 -4.50 14.87
C HIS A 37 -14.76 -3.70 13.76
N CYS A 38 -15.45 -2.72 13.16
CA CYS A 38 -14.89 -1.94 12.05
C CYS A 38 -14.14 -0.69 12.49
N GLY A 39 -14.23 -0.28 13.76
CA GLY A 39 -13.66 0.98 14.26
C GLY A 39 -14.59 2.17 14.04
N GLN A 40 -14.04 3.38 14.21
CA GLN A 40 -14.75 4.64 14.01
C GLN A 40 -14.59 5.13 12.57
N TYR A 41 -15.63 5.68 11.97
CA TYR A 41 -15.59 6.30 10.64
C TYR A 41 -16.76 7.27 10.39
N LYS A 42 -16.61 8.12 9.38
CA LYS A 42 -17.67 8.95 8.81
C LYS A 42 -18.05 8.43 7.43
N ILE A 43 -19.31 8.54 7.03
CA ILE A 43 -19.79 8.16 5.70
C ILE A 43 -20.89 9.11 5.24
N THR A 44 -20.90 9.52 3.97
CA THR A 44 -22.01 10.32 3.43
C THR A 44 -23.28 9.48 3.26
N GLU A 45 -24.45 10.10 3.19
CA GLU A 45 -25.71 9.40 2.90
C GLU A 45 -25.65 8.64 1.56
N GLU A 46 -25.11 9.27 0.50
CA GLU A 46 -24.86 8.61 -0.81
C GLU A 46 -23.94 7.39 -0.65
N GLY A 47 -22.81 7.53 0.07
CA GLY A 47 -21.89 6.43 0.32
C GLY A 47 -22.53 5.30 1.13
N ALA A 48 -23.36 5.64 2.11
CA ALA A 48 -24.11 4.71 2.93
C ALA A 48 -25.18 3.96 2.10
N GLU A 49 -25.86 4.64 1.20
CA GLU A 49 -26.82 4.04 0.28
C GLU A 49 -26.12 3.08 -0.70
N PHE A 50 -25.02 3.52 -1.32
CA PHE A 50 -24.20 2.72 -2.22
C PHE A 50 -23.72 1.44 -1.54
N ILE A 51 -23.06 1.56 -0.37
CA ILE A 51 -22.45 0.41 0.31
C ILE A 51 -23.53 -0.56 0.79
N SER A 52 -24.72 -0.07 1.18
CA SER A 52 -25.82 -0.91 1.67
C SER A 52 -26.43 -1.81 0.59
N ARG A 53 -26.27 -1.47 -0.70
CA ARG A 53 -26.70 -2.29 -1.84
C ARG A 53 -25.74 -3.44 -2.14
N LEU A 54 -24.54 -3.46 -1.55
CA LEU A 54 -23.52 -4.48 -1.78
C LEU A 54 -23.69 -5.69 -0.85
N PRO A 55 -23.29 -6.90 -1.28
CA PRO A 55 -23.30 -8.08 -0.41
C PRO A 55 -22.33 -7.89 0.77
N ILE A 56 -22.59 -8.59 1.88
CA ILE A 56 -21.77 -8.47 3.10
C ILE A 56 -20.27 -8.68 2.85
N SER A 57 -19.92 -9.62 1.95
CA SER A 57 -18.55 -9.94 1.56
C SER A 57 -17.78 -8.78 0.91
N GLU A 58 -18.46 -7.85 0.25
CA GLU A 58 -17.85 -6.63 -0.29
C GLU A 58 -17.77 -5.54 0.78
N ARG A 59 -18.82 -5.40 1.60
CA ARG A 59 -18.87 -4.42 2.68
C ARG A 59 -17.78 -4.64 3.72
N THR A 60 -17.48 -5.90 4.03
CA THR A 60 -16.40 -6.28 4.97
C THR A 60 -15.00 -5.93 4.46
N LYS A 61 -14.79 -5.78 3.14
CA LYS A 61 -13.52 -5.29 2.58
C LYS A 61 -13.23 -3.85 3.02
N VAL A 62 -14.27 -3.01 3.03
CA VAL A 62 -14.16 -1.64 3.55
C VAL A 62 -13.96 -1.66 5.06
N GLY A 63 -14.59 -2.60 5.77
CA GLY A 63 -14.29 -2.84 7.19
C GLY A 63 -12.82 -3.20 7.45
N ALA A 64 -12.23 -4.06 6.61
CA ALA A 64 -10.81 -4.41 6.67
C ALA A 64 -9.90 -3.21 6.37
N TYR A 65 -10.27 -2.39 5.38
CA TYR A 65 -9.58 -1.12 5.08
C TYR A 65 -9.60 -0.18 6.28
N ASN A 66 -10.77 0.03 6.88
CA ASN A 66 -10.92 0.91 8.03
C ASN A 66 -10.06 0.43 9.20
N PHE A 67 -10.06 -0.88 9.47
CA PHE A 67 -9.21 -1.45 10.51
C PHE A 67 -7.73 -1.26 10.22
N HIS A 68 -7.27 -1.56 8.99
CA HIS A 68 -5.90 -1.35 8.56
C HIS A 68 -5.46 0.12 8.73
N HIS A 69 -6.31 1.05 8.31
CA HIS A 69 -6.06 2.48 8.49
C HIS A 69 -5.99 2.88 9.97
N TYR A 70 -6.93 2.38 10.78
CA TYR A 70 -7.02 2.70 12.20
C TYR A 70 -5.79 2.26 13.00
N VAL A 71 -5.29 1.05 12.74
CA VAL A 71 -4.13 0.52 13.49
C VAL A 71 -2.82 1.15 13.03
N ASN A 72 -2.72 1.59 11.76
CA ASN A 72 -1.50 2.16 11.19
C ASN A 72 -1.02 3.40 12.00
N PRO A 73 0.23 3.41 12.50
CA PRO A 73 0.78 4.50 13.31
C PRO A 73 0.68 5.89 12.66
N GLU A 74 0.82 5.99 11.34
CA GLU A 74 0.79 7.27 10.59
C GLU A 74 -0.62 7.87 10.48
N ASN A 75 -1.63 7.04 10.74
CA ASN A 75 -3.04 7.40 10.63
C ASN A 75 -3.77 7.37 11.97
N ARG A 76 -3.05 7.09 13.06
CA ARG A 76 -3.63 7.05 14.41
C ARG A 76 -4.29 8.41 14.71
N ASN A 77 -5.59 8.37 15.05
CA ASN A 77 -6.48 9.51 15.29
C ASN A 77 -7.05 10.22 14.05
N LYS A 78 -6.77 9.77 12.83
CA LYS A 78 -7.46 10.25 11.62
C LYS A 78 -8.76 9.49 11.43
N LEU A 79 -9.83 10.23 11.17
CA LEU A 79 -11.17 9.67 10.99
C LEU A 79 -11.55 9.76 9.52
N ILE A 80 -11.61 8.61 8.85
CA ILE A 80 -11.92 8.57 7.43
C ILE A 80 -13.36 9.02 7.20
N THR A 81 -13.55 9.85 6.16
CA THR A 81 -14.87 10.15 5.60
C THR A 81 -15.05 9.43 4.27
N TYR A 82 -15.96 8.46 4.23
CA TYR A 82 -16.24 7.66 3.05
C TYR A 82 -17.27 8.33 2.14
N PHE A 83 -16.95 8.39 0.85
CA PHE A 83 -17.83 8.85 -0.23
C PHE A 83 -18.02 7.74 -1.26
N GLU A 84 -19.15 7.71 -1.98
CA GLU A 84 -19.28 6.86 -3.16
C GLU A 84 -18.32 7.32 -4.26
N ASN A 85 -18.30 8.63 -4.53
CA ASN A 85 -17.57 9.29 -5.60
C ASN A 85 -16.64 10.39 -5.05
N LYS A 86 -15.73 10.90 -5.90
CA LYS A 86 -14.80 11.96 -5.48
C LYS A 86 -15.57 13.22 -5.04
N PRO A 87 -15.31 13.76 -3.84
CA PRO A 87 -15.98 14.97 -3.38
C PRO A 87 -15.60 16.18 -4.25
N GLN A 88 -16.54 17.10 -4.44
CA GLN A 88 -16.31 18.33 -5.21
C GLN A 88 -15.39 19.32 -4.46
N GLU A 89 -15.47 19.32 -3.13
CA GLU A 89 -14.65 20.15 -2.24
C GLU A 89 -13.60 19.28 -1.54
N GLU A 90 -12.41 19.85 -1.31
CA GLU A 90 -11.38 19.18 -0.53
C GLU A 90 -11.90 18.85 0.87
N THR A 91 -11.85 17.56 1.19
CA THR A 91 -12.29 17.03 2.47
C THR A 91 -11.14 16.22 3.07
N PRO A 92 -10.63 16.63 4.25
CA PRO A 92 -9.56 15.90 4.93
C PRO A 92 -9.95 14.43 5.15
N ASP A 93 -8.99 13.53 4.93
CA ASP A 93 -9.16 12.08 5.12
C ASP A 93 -10.36 11.48 4.36
N ALA A 94 -10.75 12.09 3.24
CA ALA A 94 -11.75 11.54 2.35
C ALA A 94 -11.24 10.26 1.67
N ARG A 95 -12.10 9.25 1.56
CA ARG A 95 -11.82 8.00 0.82
C ARG A 95 -13.01 7.61 -0.03
N ILE A 96 -12.71 7.12 -1.23
CA ILE A 96 -13.71 6.72 -2.22
C ILE A 96 -13.96 5.22 -2.09
N LEU A 97 -15.19 4.83 -1.79
CA LEU A 97 -15.57 3.43 -1.54
C LEU A 97 -15.25 2.54 -2.75
N ARG A 98 -15.50 3.04 -3.97
CA ARG A 98 -15.20 2.31 -5.21
C ARG A 98 -13.71 2.01 -5.39
N GLU A 99 -12.84 2.95 -5.04
CA GLU A 99 -11.38 2.76 -5.12
C GLU A 99 -10.88 1.72 -4.12
N ILE A 100 -11.44 1.70 -2.91
CA ILE A 100 -11.09 0.70 -1.91
C ILE A 100 -11.45 -0.71 -2.40
N LEU A 101 -12.65 -0.88 -2.94
CA LEU A 101 -13.16 -2.17 -3.41
C LEU A 101 -12.41 -2.69 -4.64
N THR A 102 -11.92 -1.80 -5.51
CA THR A 102 -11.33 -2.18 -6.81
C THR A 102 -9.81 -2.15 -6.83
N VAL A 103 -9.18 -1.19 -6.15
CA VAL A 103 -7.75 -0.91 -6.20
C VAL A 103 -7.04 -1.41 -4.95
N TRP A 104 -7.51 -1.02 -3.76
CA TRP A 104 -6.78 -1.31 -2.52
C TRP A 104 -6.83 -2.78 -2.11
N TRP A 105 -7.96 -3.45 -2.34
CA TRP A 105 -8.19 -4.79 -1.81
C TRP A 105 -7.11 -5.80 -2.30
N PRO A 106 -6.39 -6.48 -1.38
CA PRO A 106 -5.34 -7.44 -1.74
C PRO A 106 -5.91 -8.64 -2.50
N ARG A 107 -5.42 -8.85 -3.73
CA ARG A 107 -5.89 -9.92 -4.63
C ARG A 107 -5.17 -11.26 -4.47
N SER A 108 -3.97 -11.26 -3.87
CA SER A 108 -3.20 -12.47 -3.62
C SER A 108 -3.23 -12.85 -2.14
N ILE A 109 -3.14 -14.15 -1.87
CA ILE A 109 -3.01 -14.68 -0.49
C ILE A 109 -1.78 -14.06 0.18
N ARG A 110 -0.67 -13.91 -0.54
CA ARG A 110 0.54 -13.29 -0.01
C ARG A 110 0.30 -11.85 0.46
N ALA A 111 -0.36 -11.04 -0.36
CA ALA A 111 -0.66 -9.64 0.00
C ALA A 111 -1.59 -9.55 1.22
N LYS A 112 -2.57 -10.46 1.35
CA LYS A 112 -3.43 -10.56 2.53
C LYS A 112 -2.61 -10.92 3.79
N LEU A 113 -1.72 -11.91 3.70
CA LEU A 113 -0.84 -12.30 4.81
C LEU A 113 0.07 -11.17 5.25
N ASP A 114 0.66 -10.42 4.30
CA ASP A 114 1.52 -9.29 4.59
C ASP A 114 0.77 -8.16 5.29
N LEU A 115 -0.43 -7.81 4.82
CA LEU A 115 -1.28 -6.79 5.46
C LEU A 115 -1.79 -7.25 6.84
N LEU A 116 -2.12 -8.54 7.00
CA LEU A 116 -2.51 -9.09 8.29
C LEU A 116 -1.36 -9.01 9.30
N LEU A 117 -0.14 -9.38 8.90
CA LEU A 117 1.02 -9.30 9.77
C LEU A 117 1.31 -7.85 10.19
N LEU A 118 1.20 -6.89 9.26
CA LEU A 118 1.26 -5.46 9.57
C LEU A 118 0.21 -5.05 10.60
N ASN A 119 -1.05 -5.45 10.41
CA ASN A 119 -2.12 -5.12 11.33
C ASN A 119 -1.89 -5.68 12.74
N ILE A 120 -1.36 -6.90 12.86
CA ILE A 120 -1.00 -7.52 14.15
C ILE A 120 0.13 -6.71 14.82
N GLY A 121 1.18 -6.36 14.06
CA GLY A 121 2.29 -5.52 14.54
C GLY A 121 1.84 -4.16 15.04
N TYR A 122 1.01 -3.48 14.25
CA TYR A 122 0.47 -2.17 14.61
C TYR A 122 -0.46 -2.22 15.82
N SER A 123 -1.31 -3.24 15.92
CA SER A 123 -2.23 -3.44 17.05
C SER A 123 -1.50 -3.67 18.38
N THR A 124 -0.29 -4.26 18.33
CA THR A 124 0.54 -4.52 19.52
C THR A 124 1.48 -3.36 19.87
N ASN A 125 1.46 -2.25 19.12
CA ASN A 125 2.52 -1.23 19.14
C ASN A 125 3.92 -1.85 18.99
N GLN A 126 4.01 -2.96 18.25
CA GLN A 126 5.21 -3.77 18.08
C GLN A 126 5.87 -4.22 19.41
N LYS A 127 5.10 -4.37 20.49
CA LYS A 127 5.63 -4.81 21.80
C LYS A 127 5.68 -6.35 21.86
N PRO A 128 6.83 -6.98 22.16
CA PRO A 128 7.00 -8.44 22.09
C PRO A 128 6.04 -9.28 22.94
N SER A 129 5.58 -8.77 24.08
CA SER A 129 4.74 -9.51 25.02
C SER A 129 3.23 -9.29 24.83
N GLN A 130 2.82 -8.49 23.84
CA GLN A 130 1.42 -8.17 23.62
C GLN A 130 0.71 -9.27 22.83
N ILE A 131 -0.56 -9.47 23.17
CA ILE A 131 -1.45 -10.46 22.55
C ILE A 131 -2.57 -9.70 21.86
N VAL A 132 -2.93 -10.14 20.66
CA VAL A 132 -4.13 -9.69 19.95
C VAL A 132 -5.19 -10.77 20.09
N ASP A 133 -6.38 -10.36 20.54
CA ASP A 133 -7.54 -11.22 20.67
C ASP A 133 -8.43 -11.07 19.42
N TYR A 134 -8.77 -12.18 18.77
CA TYR A 134 -9.69 -12.24 17.63
C TYR A 134 -10.91 -13.10 17.94
N PHE A 135 -12.11 -12.56 17.76
CA PHE A 135 -13.37 -13.29 17.84
C PHE A 135 -13.87 -13.74 16.46
N SER A 136 -14.85 -14.63 16.39
CA SER A 136 -15.43 -15.11 15.13
C SER A 136 -15.90 -13.98 14.22
N GLU A 137 -16.41 -12.90 14.82
CA GLU A 137 -16.96 -11.71 14.15
C GLU A 137 -15.85 -10.79 13.62
N ASP A 138 -14.59 -11.00 14.02
CA ASP A 138 -13.43 -10.21 13.59
C ASP A 138 -12.82 -10.69 12.27
N PHE A 139 -13.46 -11.63 11.58
CA PHE A 139 -13.00 -12.10 10.27
C PHE A 139 -12.67 -10.99 9.25
N PRO A 140 -13.34 -9.81 9.22
CA PRO A 140 -12.95 -8.72 8.32
C PRO A 140 -11.55 -8.17 8.65
N LYS A 141 -11.17 -8.11 9.94
CA LYS A 141 -9.83 -7.67 10.39
C LYS A 141 -8.72 -8.62 9.92
N LEU A 142 -9.10 -9.86 9.59
CA LEU A 142 -8.24 -10.93 9.11
C LEU A 142 -8.17 -11.01 7.57
N PHE A 143 -8.82 -10.10 6.83
CA PHE A 143 -8.94 -10.14 5.36
C PHE A 143 -9.65 -11.39 4.80
N GLY A 144 -10.42 -12.09 5.65
CA GLY A 144 -11.29 -13.20 5.27
C GLY A 144 -12.68 -12.73 4.84
N SER A 145 -13.33 -13.51 3.99
CA SER A 145 -14.77 -13.41 3.69
C SER A 145 -15.63 -14.03 4.80
N ASP A 146 -15.05 -14.95 5.56
CA ASP A 146 -15.61 -15.56 6.76
C ASP A 146 -14.49 -15.91 7.77
N TRP A 147 -14.88 -16.44 8.93
CA TRP A 147 -13.95 -16.86 9.98
C TRP A 147 -12.99 -17.97 9.52
N ASN A 148 -13.43 -18.92 8.68
CA ASN A 148 -12.60 -20.03 8.24
C ASN A 148 -11.45 -19.53 7.36
N GLU A 149 -11.74 -18.60 6.44
CA GLU A 149 -10.72 -17.96 5.60
C GLU A 149 -9.77 -17.10 6.44
N GLY A 150 -10.30 -16.30 7.38
CA GLY A 150 -9.49 -15.50 8.30
C GLY A 150 -8.57 -16.37 9.17
N TYR A 151 -9.10 -17.45 9.73
CA TYR A 151 -8.33 -18.40 10.54
C TYR A 151 -7.29 -19.16 9.71
N PHE A 152 -7.61 -19.52 8.47
CA PHE A 152 -6.63 -20.07 7.53
C PHE A 152 -5.41 -19.15 7.40
N TYR A 153 -5.60 -17.83 7.29
CA TYR A 153 -4.48 -16.88 7.22
C TYR A 153 -3.64 -16.83 8.50
N LEU A 154 -4.26 -16.90 9.67
CA LEU A 154 -3.54 -17.01 10.95
C LEU A 154 -2.69 -18.30 10.98
N GLN A 155 -3.25 -19.44 10.58
CA GLN A 155 -2.49 -20.70 10.52
C GLN A 155 -1.30 -20.61 9.56
N ARG A 156 -1.43 -19.98 8.40
CA ARG A 156 -0.31 -19.79 7.47
C ARG A 156 0.79 -18.90 8.06
N LEU A 157 0.44 -17.85 8.80
CA LEU A 157 1.41 -17.01 9.50
C LEU A 157 2.11 -17.76 10.64
N GLU A 158 1.39 -18.64 11.34
CA GLU A 158 1.96 -19.51 12.38
C GLU A 158 2.92 -20.55 11.80
N GLU A 159 2.54 -21.22 10.72
CA GLU A 159 3.42 -22.17 9.99
C GLU A 159 4.66 -21.48 9.42
N ALA A 160 4.52 -20.24 8.95
CA ALA A 160 5.65 -19.42 8.54
C ALA A 160 6.55 -19.00 9.73
N GLY A 161 6.10 -19.22 10.96
CA GLY A 161 6.78 -18.87 12.20
C GLY A 161 6.71 -17.40 12.55
N CYS A 162 5.83 -16.60 11.92
CA CYS A 162 5.69 -15.17 12.16
C CYS A 162 4.85 -14.85 13.41
N ILE A 163 3.91 -15.73 13.73
CA ILE A 163 3.04 -15.60 14.92
C ILE A 163 2.99 -16.92 15.69
N LYS A 164 2.45 -16.84 16.90
CA LYS A 164 2.09 -17.99 17.74
C LYS A 164 0.63 -17.84 18.16
N ILE A 165 -0.17 -18.88 17.96
CA ILE A 165 -1.53 -19.00 18.48
C ILE A 165 -1.43 -19.64 19.87
N ILE A 166 -1.84 -18.90 20.90
CA ILE A 166 -1.57 -19.28 22.31
C ILE A 166 -2.59 -20.31 22.82
N ASN A 167 -3.82 -20.30 22.31
CA ASN A 167 -4.89 -21.16 22.79
C ASN A 167 -5.25 -22.30 21.80
N PRO A 168 -5.57 -23.50 22.31
CA PRO A 168 -5.94 -24.66 21.49
C PRO A 168 -7.25 -24.44 20.73
N GLN A 169 -7.54 -25.32 19.76
CA GLN A 169 -8.74 -25.25 18.90
C GLN A 169 -10.04 -25.08 19.73
N ASP A 170 -10.97 -24.28 19.19
CA ASP A 170 -12.28 -23.85 19.70
C ASP A 170 -12.41 -22.92 20.93
N ALA A 171 -11.32 -22.44 21.52
CA ALA A 171 -11.41 -21.38 22.53
C ALA A 171 -11.49 -19.97 21.91
N ALA A 172 -12.59 -19.25 22.14
CA ALA A 172 -12.69 -17.82 21.84
C ALA A 172 -12.31 -16.97 23.08
N PRO A 173 -11.62 -15.83 22.94
CA PRO A 173 -11.02 -15.31 21.70
C PRO A 173 -9.78 -16.09 21.28
N ARG A 174 -9.42 -16.06 19.98
CA ARG A 174 -8.12 -16.52 19.50
C ARG A 174 -7.03 -15.55 19.88
N LYS A 175 -6.05 -16.05 20.61
CA LYS A 175 -4.94 -15.26 21.15
C LYS A 175 -3.72 -15.40 20.24
N VAL A 176 -3.31 -14.31 19.63
CA VAL A 176 -2.19 -14.26 18.69
C VAL A 176 -1.07 -13.39 19.24
N GLN A 177 0.16 -13.88 19.16
CA GLN A 177 1.37 -13.14 19.56
C GLN A 177 2.40 -13.18 18.44
N LEU A 178 3.12 -12.07 18.23
CA LEU A 178 4.26 -12.02 17.30
C LEU A 178 5.46 -12.78 17.84
N THR A 179 6.17 -13.46 16.94
CA THR A 179 7.48 -14.06 17.22
C THR A 179 8.59 -13.10 16.79
N LEU A 180 9.85 -13.43 17.13
CA LEU A 180 11.03 -12.69 16.63
C LEU A 180 11.04 -12.61 15.08
N LYS A 181 10.80 -13.74 14.40
CA LYS A 181 10.70 -13.80 12.94
C LYS A 181 9.54 -12.95 12.40
N GLY A 182 8.45 -12.84 13.16
CA GLY A 182 7.34 -11.94 12.87
C GLY A 182 7.77 -10.47 12.88
N PHE A 183 8.58 -10.07 13.87
CA PHE A 183 9.14 -8.71 13.95
C PHE A 183 10.11 -8.42 12.80
N ASP A 184 10.98 -9.36 12.45
CA ASP A 184 11.90 -9.19 11.31
C ASP A 184 11.11 -8.95 10.02
N LYS A 185 10.08 -9.77 9.78
CA LYS A 185 9.23 -9.62 8.60
C LYS A 185 8.39 -8.34 8.64
N LEU A 186 7.95 -7.91 9.81
CA LEU A 186 7.23 -6.65 9.99
C LEU A 186 8.11 -5.46 9.59
N ALA A 187 9.37 -5.44 10.04
CA ALA A 187 10.31 -4.39 9.69
C ALA A 187 10.55 -4.31 8.17
N GLU A 188 10.70 -5.45 7.48
CA GLU A 188 10.80 -5.49 6.01
C GLU A 188 9.55 -4.90 5.33
N LEU A 189 8.36 -5.25 5.81
CA LEU A 189 7.10 -4.81 5.22
C LEU A 189 6.84 -3.31 5.44
N GLU A 190 7.23 -2.76 6.59
CA GLU A 190 7.06 -1.34 6.91
C GLU A 190 7.88 -0.44 5.99
N VAL A 191 9.10 -0.86 5.61
CA VAL A 191 9.88 -0.13 4.61
C VAL A 191 9.13 -0.09 3.27
N GLY A 192 8.50 -1.20 2.87
CA GLY A 192 7.69 -1.25 1.65
C GLY A 192 6.34 -0.50 1.72
N GLN A 193 5.80 -0.24 2.92
CA GLN A 193 4.52 0.48 3.10
C GLN A 193 4.67 1.99 3.11
N LYS A 194 5.77 2.52 3.68
CA LYS A 194 6.01 3.97 3.81
C LYS A 194 5.89 4.74 2.50
N ASN A 195 6.14 4.09 1.37
CA ASN A 195 6.14 4.75 0.08
C ASN A 195 4.88 4.50 -0.75
N LYS A 196 3.85 3.81 -0.22
CA LYS A 196 2.63 3.51 -1.00
C LYS A 196 1.85 4.73 -1.45
N ASP A 197 1.78 5.74 -0.60
CA ASP A 197 1.08 7.00 -0.91
C ASP A 197 1.98 8.01 -1.63
N SER A 198 3.26 7.69 -1.83
CA SER A 198 4.16 8.50 -2.63
C SER A 198 3.76 8.41 -4.09
N ASN A 199 3.64 9.54 -4.76
CA ASN A 199 3.57 9.59 -6.22
C ASN A 199 4.94 9.80 -6.87
N GLN A 200 6.01 9.91 -6.09
CA GLN A 200 7.36 10.15 -6.60
C GLN A 200 7.99 8.84 -7.12
N VAL A 201 8.67 8.92 -8.26
CA VAL A 201 9.46 7.83 -8.84
C VAL A 201 10.87 8.32 -9.08
N PHE A 202 11.83 7.73 -8.38
CA PHE A 202 13.24 8.06 -8.57
C PHE A 202 13.73 7.46 -9.89
N VAL A 203 14.46 8.27 -10.66
CA VAL A 203 15.10 7.85 -11.91
C VAL A 203 16.61 7.82 -11.71
N ALA A 204 17.15 6.61 -11.62
CA ALA A 204 18.58 6.35 -11.55
C ALA A 204 19.12 6.18 -12.97
N MET A 205 19.92 7.12 -13.47
CA MET A 205 20.51 7.04 -14.81
C MET A 205 21.82 7.82 -14.91
N SER A 206 22.61 7.59 -15.96
CA SER A 206 23.80 8.40 -16.20
C SER A 206 23.44 9.87 -16.45
N PHE A 207 24.18 10.80 -15.84
CA PHE A 207 24.11 12.25 -16.11
C PHE A 207 24.82 12.66 -17.42
N ASP A 208 25.03 11.71 -18.32
CA ASP A 208 25.57 12.01 -19.62
C ASP A 208 24.49 12.73 -20.44
N ARG A 209 24.84 13.89 -21.02
CA ARG A 209 23.91 14.74 -21.77
C ARG A 209 23.26 14.03 -22.96
N THR A 210 23.88 12.97 -23.47
CA THR A 210 23.30 12.15 -24.54
C THR A 210 22.03 11.41 -24.10
N LEU A 211 21.77 11.29 -22.80
CA LEU A 211 20.57 10.67 -22.24
C LEU A 211 19.52 11.69 -21.77
N ASP A 212 19.75 12.99 -21.92
CA ASP A 212 18.77 14.01 -21.51
C ASP A 212 17.45 13.85 -22.28
N GLN A 213 17.51 13.64 -23.59
CA GLN A 213 16.32 13.39 -24.41
C GLN A 213 15.63 12.07 -24.04
N ILE A 214 16.39 11.06 -23.64
CA ILE A 214 15.84 9.78 -23.17
C ILE A 214 15.03 9.97 -21.89
N PHE A 215 15.50 10.82 -20.98
CA PHE A 215 14.74 11.19 -19.78
C PHE A 215 13.51 12.02 -20.13
N GLU A 216 13.69 13.14 -20.83
CA GLU A 216 12.64 14.14 -21.10
C GLU A 216 11.51 13.62 -21.99
N HIS A 217 11.81 12.72 -22.94
CA HIS A 217 10.84 12.25 -23.92
C HIS A 217 10.51 10.75 -23.80
N GLY A 218 11.31 9.99 -23.04
CA GLY A 218 11.07 8.57 -22.81
C GLY A 218 10.58 8.28 -21.39
N ILE A 219 11.45 8.47 -20.40
CA ILE A 219 11.21 8.04 -19.01
C ILE A 219 10.17 8.91 -18.30
N ALA A 220 10.36 10.23 -18.31
CA ALA A 220 9.48 11.14 -17.58
C ALA A 220 8.02 11.08 -18.08
N PRO A 221 7.74 11.14 -19.40
CA PRO A 221 6.37 11.04 -19.90
C PRO A 221 5.70 9.70 -19.58
N ALA A 222 6.45 8.59 -19.56
CA ALA A 222 5.92 7.27 -19.23
C ALA A 222 5.47 7.20 -17.76
N ILE A 223 6.27 7.76 -16.85
CA ILE A 223 5.96 7.85 -15.42
C ILE A 223 4.74 8.75 -15.20
N GLU A 224 4.71 9.93 -15.83
CA GLU A 224 3.60 10.89 -15.73
C GLU A 224 2.28 10.33 -16.29
N THR A 225 2.34 9.62 -17.42
CA THR A 225 1.18 8.93 -18.03
C THR A 225 0.57 7.89 -17.07
N CYS A 226 1.37 7.35 -16.16
CA CYS A 226 0.91 6.40 -15.14
C CYS A 226 0.43 7.09 -13.84
N GLY A 227 0.38 8.42 -13.79
CA GLY A 227 -0.08 9.18 -12.62
C GLY A 227 0.99 9.47 -11.57
N TYR A 228 2.26 9.24 -11.90
CA TYR A 228 3.41 9.43 -11.02
C TYR A 228 4.22 10.68 -11.37
N LYS A 229 5.15 11.08 -10.50
CA LYS A 229 6.04 12.23 -10.67
C LYS A 229 7.49 11.74 -10.77
N PRO A 230 8.16 11.89 -11.93
CA PRO A 230 9.55 11.51 -12.08
C PRO A 230 10.47 12.45 -11.30
N LEU A 231 11.51 11.90 -10.68
CA LEU A 231 12.57 12.67 -10.01
C LEU A 231 13.95 12.19 -10.46
N ARG A 232 14.70 13.10 -11.10
CA ARG A 232 16.12 12.92 -11.46
C ARG A 232 16.93 13.99 -10.72
N ILE A 233 17.96 13.58 -9.97
CA ILE A 233 18.63 14.44 -8.97
C ILE A 233 19.51 15.55 -9.58
N ASP A 234 20.02 15.37 -10.79
CA ASP A 234 20.82 16.39 -11.49
C ASP A 234 20.05 17.69 -11.78
N HIS A 235 18.71 17.68 -11.70
CA HIS A 235 17.86 18.87 -11.83
C HIS A 235 17.64 19.64 -10.51
N LEU A 236 18.28 19.24 -9.41
CA LEU A 236 18.18 19.92 -8.12
C LEU A 236 19.48 20.68 -7.79
N GLU A 237 19.43 22.02 -7.81
CA GLU A 237 20.52 22.85 -7.29
C GLU A 237 20.69 22.65 -5.77
N HIS A 238 21.90 22.33 -5.27
CA HIS A 238 22.15 22.34 -3.83
C HIS A 238 23.63 22.36 -3.40
N ASN A 239 23.86 22.94 -2.21
CA ASN A 239 25.15 23.10 -1.54
C ASN A 239 25.56 21.91 -0.62
N GLU A 240 24.73 20.88 -0.49
CA GLU A 240 24.96 19.69 0.36
C GLU A 240 25.55 18.50 -0.41
N LYS A 241 26.02 17.46 0.30
CA LYS A 241 26.51 16.22 -0.32
C LYS A 241 25.37 15.55 -1.10
N ILE A 242 25.52 15.48 -2.42
CA ILE A 242 24.52 14.93 -3.35
C ILE A 242 24.04 13.51 -2.97
N CYS A 243 24.91 12.73 -2.33
CA CYS A 243 24.62 11.38 -1.87
C CYS A 243 23.46 11.31 -0.87
N ASP A 244 23.43 12.22 0.13
CA ASP A 244 22.38 12.18 1.17
C ASP A 244 20.99 12.46 0.56
N LYS A 245 20.95 13.34 -0.45
CA LYS A 245 19.73 13.64 -1.20
C LYS A 245 19.29 12.51 -2.10
N ILE A 246 20.23 11.82 -2.76
CA ILE A 246 19.94 10.60 -3.52
C ILE A 246 19.32 9.55 -2.60
N GLU A 247 19.91 9.29 -1.43
CA GLU A 247 19.38 8.32 -0.48
C GLU A 247 17.99 8.71 0.03
N ALA A 248 17.79 9.97 0.40
CA ALA A 248 16.49 10.47 0.84
C ALA A 248 15.42 10.34 -0.25
N ALA A 249 15.76 10.68 -1.49
CA ALA A 249 14.86 10.59 -2.63
C ALA A 249 14.50 9.15 -2.99
N ILE A 250 15.45 8.22 -2.92
CA ILE A 250 15.18 6.79 -3.08
C ILE A 250 14.23 6.33 -1.97
N ARG A 251 14.54 6.66 -0.71
CA ARG A 251 13.74 6.29 0.46
C ARG A 251 12.31 6.81 0.43
N SER A 252 12.03 7.91 -0.27
CA SER A 252 10.68 8.48 -0.38
C SER A 252 9.93 8.08 -1.66
N SER A 253 10.54 7.30 -2.56
CA SER A 253 9.95 6.97 -3.86
C SER A 253 9.08 5.73 -3.82
N ARG A 254 7.97 5.76 -4.56
CA ARG A 254 7.03 4.63 -4.73
C ARG A 254 7.73 3.40 -5.31
N PHE A 255 8.54 3.64 -6.33
CA PHE A 255 9.38 2.66 -7.02
C PHE A 255 10.50 3.41 -7.74
N ILE A 256 11.41 2.66 -8.36
CA ILE A 256 12.58 3.18 -9.09
C ILE A 256 12.51 2.77 -10.55
N VAL A 257 12.86 3.68 -11.45
CA VAL A 257 13.26 3.36 -12.82
C VAL A 257 14.78 3.54 -12.91
N ALA A 258 15.50 2.51 -13.32
CA ALA A 258 16.95 2.50 -13.36
C ALA A 258 17.47 2.17 -14.77
N ASP A 259 18.18 3.11 -15.39
CA ASP A 259 18.78 2.96 -16.71
C ASP A 259 20.28 2.67 -16.61
N PHE A 260 20.68 1.50 -17.13
CA PHE A 260 22.03 0.97 -17.03
C PHE A 260 22.92 1.31 -18.22
N THR A 261 22.48 2.20 -19.11
CA THR A 261 23.31 2.72 -20.21
C THR A 261 24.57 3.38 -19.64
N PHE A 262 25.73 3.08 -20.22
CA PHE A 262 27.08 3.40 -19.74
C PHE A 262 27.52 2.71 -18.44
N ASN A 263 26.74 1.76 -17.90
CA ASN A 263 27.12 0.91 -16.77
C ASN A 263 27.67 1.67 -15.55
N ARG A 264 27.03 2.78 -15.18
CA ARG A 264 27.52 3.67 -14.13
C ARG A 264 27.39 3.04 -12.74
N ALA A 265 28.49 3.00 -11.99
CA ALA A 265 28.55 2.46 -10.63
C ALA A 265 27.50 3.08 -9.68
N GLY A 266 27.21 4.39 -9.84
CA GLY A 266 26.16 5.07 -9.08
C GLY A 266 24.78 4.42 -9.25
N VAL A 267 24.38 4.12 -10.49
CA VAL A 267 23.08 3.48 -10.79
C VAL A 267 23.00 2.09 -10.15
N TYR A 268 24.09 1.34 -10.15
CA TYR A 268 24.18 0.05 -9.45
C TYR A 268 24.00 0.19 -7.93
N PHE A 269 24.66 1.18 -7.31
CA PHE A 269 24.53 1.46 -5.88
C PHE A 269 23.09 1.86 -5.52
N GLU A 270 22.52 2.82 -6.25
CA GLU A 270 21.16 3.33 -6.05
C GLU A 270 20.11 2.22 -6.18
N THR A 271 20.28 1.37 -7.20
CA THR A 271 19.43 0.19 -7.41
C THR A 271 19.58 -0.85 -6.31
N GLY A 272 20.81 -1.09 -5.86
CA GLY A 272 21.10 -1.98 -4.73
C GLY A 272 20.45 -1.50 -3.44
N LEU A 273 20.58 -0.21 -3.12
CA LEU A 273 19.95 0.43 -1.97
C LEU A 273 18.42 0.31 -2.05
N ALA A 274 17.81 0.70 -3.17
CA ALA A 274 16.37 0.62 -3.36
C ALA A 274 15.82 -0.79 -3.13
N ARG A 275 16.53 -1.81 -3.62
CA ARG A 275 16.18 -3.21 -3.40
C ARG A 275 16.38 -3.66 -1.97
N GLY A 276 17.44 -3.20 -1.31
CA GLY A 276 17.64 -3.41 0.12
C GLY A 276 16.50 -2.81 0.96
N LEU A 277 15.88 -1.74 0.46
CA LEU A 277 14.67 -1.11 1.03
C LEU A 277 13.36 -1.76 0.56
N GLY A 278 13.40 -2.84 -0.22
CA GLY A 278 12.20 -3.50 -0.72
C GLY A 278 11.41 -2.71 -1.78
N LEU A 279 12.00 -1.67 -2.37
CA LEU A 279 11.38 -0.92 -3.46
C LEU A 279 11.45 -1.69 -4.77
N GLN A 280 10.36 -1.62 -5.54
CA GLN A 280 10.33 -2.19 -6.88
C GLN A 280 11.27 -1.39 -7.78
N VAL A 281 12.08 -2.10 -8.57
CA VAL A 281 12.95 -1.49 -9.58
C VAL A 281 12.53 -1.98 -10.96
N ILE A 282 12.35 -1.04 -11.89
CA ILE A 282 12.19 -1.30 -13.32
C ILE A 282 13.52 -1.01 -13.98
N TRP A 283 14.11 -2.03 -14.59
CA TRP A 283 15.44 -2.00 -15.19
C TRP A 283 15.32 -1.66 -16.66
N THR A 284 16.09 -0.70 -17.15
CA THR A 284 16.14 -0.28 -18.56
C THR A 284 17.58 -0.23 -19.04
N ILE A 285 17.79 -0.41 -20.34
CA ILE A 285 19.11 -0.27 -20.96
C ILE A 285 18.97 0.00 -22.45
N LYS A 286 19.87 0.81 -23.00
CA LYS A 286 19.98 0.99 -24.45
C LYS A 286 20.29 -0.35 -25.12
N ASP A 287 19.56 -0.64 -26.20
CA ASP A 287 19.70 -1.88 -26.97
C ASP A 287 20.88 -1.79 -27.93
N ASN A 288 22.09 -1.71 -27.38
CA ASN A 288 23.32 -1.80 -28.15
C ASN A 288 24.27 -2.82 -27.51
N LYS A 289 25.23 -3.27 -28.30
CA LYS A 289 26.17 -4.30 -27.87
C LYS A 289 27.07 -3.83 -26.72
N ASP A 290 27.55 -2.58 -26.80
CA ASP A 290 28.53 -2.06 -25.85
C ASP A 290 27.97 -1.98 -24.42
N ASP A 291 26.72 -1.55 -24.25
CA ASP A 291 26.05 -1.45 -22.96
C ASP A 291 25.61 -2.82 -22.44
N ILE A 292 25.07 -3.68 -23.31
CA ILE A 292 24.57 -5.01 -22.93
C ILE A 292 25.71 -5.95 -22.54
N ASP A 293 26.81 -6.00 -23.30
CA ASP A 293 27.92 -6.92 -23.03
C ASP A 293 28.69 -6.51 -21.75
N GLN A 294 28.62 -5.23 -21.37
CA GLN A 294 29.24 -4.70 -20.16
C GLN A 294 28.35 -4.77 -18.91
N LEU A 295 27.11 -5.24 -19.03
CA LEU A 295 26.23 -5.42 -17.87
C LEU A 295 26.88 -6.31 -16.82
N HIS A 296 26.87 -5.84 -15.58
CA HIS A 296 27.47 -6.58 -14.47
C HIS A 296 26.84 -7.97 -14.34
N PHE A 297 27.67 -8.97 -14.03
CA PHE A 297 27.25 -10.37 -13.93
C PHE A 297 26.06 -10.56 -12.97
N ASP A 298 26.05 -9.84 -11.86
CA ASP A 298 25.02 -9.95 -10.82
C ASP A 298 23.67 -9.35 -11.23
N THR A 299 23.64 -8.43 -12.21
CA THR A 299 22.41 -7.76 -12.63
C THR A 299 21.89 -8.24 -13.96
N ARG A 300 22.73 -8.79 -14.85
CA ARG A 300 22.33 -9.22 -16.22
C ARG A 300 21.16 -10.22 -16.27
N GLN A 301 20.87 -10.90 -15.17
CA GLN A 301 19.74 -11.83 -15.04
C GLN A 301 18.39 -11.12 -14.85
N TYR A 302 18.39 -9.84 -14.44
CA TYR A 302 17.16 -9.05 -14.34
C TYR A 302 16.62 -8.69 -15.72
N ASN A 303 15.30 -8.63 -15.83
CA ASN A 303 14.61 -8.29 -17.07
C ASN A 303 14.74 -6.78 -17.35
N HIS A 304 15.84 -6.43 -17.99
CA HIS A 304 16.10 -5.10 -18.52
C HIS A 304 15.22 -4.86 -19.75
N LEU A 305 14.39 -3.82 -19.70
CA LEU A 305 13.70 -3.29 -20.85
C LEU A 305 14.73 -2.68 -21.79
N ARG A 306 15.00 -3.39 -22.88
CA ARG A 306 15.87 -2.91 -23.96
C ARG A 306 15.13 -1.90 -24.81
N TRP A 307 15.74 -0.74 -25.03
CA TRP A 307 15.13 0.34 -25.80
C TRP A 307 16.04 0.85 -26.92
N ASN A 308 15.43 1.25 -28.03
CA ASN A 308 16.14 1.79 -29.20
C ASN A 308 15.84 3.28 -29.47
N SER A 309 14.78 3.83 -28.88
CA SER A 309 14.39 5.23 -28.98
C SER A 309 13.58 5.66 -27.74
N GLU A 310 13.35 6.97 -27.60
CA GLU A 310 12.55 7.58 -26.54
C GLU A 310 11.11 7.03 -26.55
N VAL A 311 10.52 6.92 -27.75
CA VAL A 311 9.15 6.44 -27.94
C VAL A 311 9.02 4.96 -27.54
N ASP A 312 9.97 4.13 -28.00
CA ASP A 312 10.00 2.69 -27.66
C ASP A 312 10.17 2.48 -26.14
N LEU A 313 11.06 3.25 -25.51
CA LEU A 313 11.24 3.22 -24.06
C LEU A 313 9.96 3.62 -23.33
N SER A 314 9.31 4.70 -23.76
CA SER A 314 8.10 5.22 -23.14
C SER A 314 6.98 4.18 -23.14
N GLU A 315 6.69 3.59 -24.30
CA GLU A 315 5.65 2.56 -24.45
C GLU A 315 5.92 1.33 -23.59
N LYS A 316 7.16 0.82 -23.60
CA LYS A 316 7.58 -0.34 -22.79
C LYS A 316 7.49 -0.05 -21.29
N LEU A 317 7.87 1.15 -20.86
CA LEU A 317 7.79 1.57 -19.47
C LEU A 317 6.35 1.68 -19.00
N VAL A 318 5.45 2.33 -19.75
CA VAL A 318 4.02 2.44 -19.41
C VAL A 318 3.42 1.03 -19.24
N ASN A 319 3.70 0.13 -20.17
CA ASN A 319 3.21 -1.24 -20.10
C ASN A 319 3.74 -1.98 -18.86
N ARG A 320 5.03 -1.80 -18.52
CA ARG A 320 5.64 -2.44 -17.34
C ARG A 320 5.08 -1.88 -16.04
N ILE A 321 4.92 -0.56 -15.91
CA ILE A 321 4.38 0.08 -14.70
C ILE A 321 2.95 -0.41 -14.45
N LYS A 322 2.10 -0.40 -15.48
CA LYS A 322 0.72 -0.89 -15.39
C LYS A 322 0.64 -2.38 -15.04
N ALA A 323 1.51 -3.20 -15.63
CA ALA A 323 1.54 -4.65 -15.39
C ALA A 323 1.94 -5.01 -13.94
N LEU A 324 2.78 -4.20 -13.30
CA LEU A 324 3.20 -4.41 -11.92
C LEU A 324 2.13 -3.99 -10.89
N GLY A 325 1.08 -3.27 -11.32
CA GLY A 325 0.02 -2.80 -10.42
C GLY A 325 0.54 -1.91 -9.29
N LEU A 326 1.61 -1.16 -9.57
CA LEU A 326 2.28 -0.27 -8.62
C LEU A 326 1.41 0.92 -8.27
#